data_AF-A0AAV0DMQ5-F1
#
_entry.id   AF-A0AAV0DMQ5-F1
#
_cell.length_a   1.000
_cell.length_b   1.000
_cell.length_c   1.000
_cell.angle_alpha   90.00
_cell.angle_beta   90.00
_cell.angle_gamma   90.00
#
_symmetry.space_group_name_H-M   'P 1'
#
loop_
_entity.id
_entity.type
_entity.pdbx_description
1 polymer ?
#
loop_
_entity_poly.entity_id
_entity_poly.type
_entity_poly.pdbx_seq_one_letter_code
_entity_poly.pdbx_strand_id
1 'polypeptide(L)'
;MTYAEFPQKFVWKSKLREWMPRKKAFAIGRIYYVPPGCGESYYMRCLLNHIRGVTCHEDLRTINGVLYNSYRETCYALGLLDDDKEFVDGFTEASDFATAFALRILFVILLWSESMSRPEFVWEKCWIYMAEDIQYKLRKMYQHPGFVMDNEQLHMAALAEIEMLLHRRGKSLRDYPPMPCPTSSSTLLPENRLVQEELQYDRQAMHEEHNTLLQGLTSEQRIVYEKIINSVETECGGMYFVYGYGGTGKTFVWRTLSAALRSKGDIVLNVASSGIASLLLPGGRTAHSRFAIPISLNEDSTCNIKQGSPLAMLIAKCKLIIWDEAPMLHKYCFEALDRSMRDIL
;
A
#
# COMPACT_ATOMS: atom_id res chain seq x y z
N MET A 1 -12.56 -28.67 -39.43
CA MET A 1 -12.22 -27.28 -39.81
C MET A 1 -12.11 -26.48 -38.54
N THR A 2 -11.11 -25.62 -38.41
CA THR A 2 -10.95 -24.73 -37.24
C THR A 2 -11.83 -23.50 -37.38
N TYR A 3 -12.01 -22.76 -36.29
CA TYR A 3 -12.76 -21.52 -36.30
C TYR A 3 -12.12 -20.44 -37.18
N ALA A 4 -10.79 -20.39 -37.27
CA ALA A 4 -10.08 -19.49 -38.19
C ALA A 4 -10.30 -19.82 -39.68
N GLU A 5 -10.46 -21.10 -40.01
CA GLU A 5 -10.74 -21.58 -41.38
C GLU A 5 -12.22 -21.38 -41.77
N PHE A 6 -13.12 -21.35 -40.80
CA PHE A 6 -14.57 -21.35 -41.02
C PHE A 6 -15.07 -20.16 -41.87
N PRO A 7 -14.66 -18.90 -41.62
CA PRO A 7 -15.03 -17.75 -42.44
C PRO A 7 -14.54 -17.78 -43.90
N GLN A 8 -13.52 -18.58 -44.21
CA GLN A 8 -13.02 -18.75 -45.59
C GLN A 8 -13.97 -19.60 -46.42
N LYS A 9 -14.70 -20.53 -45.80
CA LYS A 9 -15.61 -21.46 -46.48
C LYS A 9 -17.08 -21.11 -46.33
N PHE A 10 -17.46 -20.43 -45.25
CA PHE A 10 -18.85 -20.11 -44.93
C PHE A 10 -19.08 -18.60 -44.74
N VAL A 11 -20.31 -18.16 -44.98
CA VAL A 11 -20.75 -16.78 -44.74
C VAL A 11 -22.07 -16.78 -43.99
N TRP A 12 -22.15 -15.95 -42.95
CA TRP A 12 -23.38 -15.76 -42.18
C TRP A 12 -24.40 -14.97 -43.00
N LYS A 13 -25.60 -15.52 -43.15
CA LYS A 13 -26.73 -14.83 -43.78
C LYS A 13 -27.66 -14.29 -42.71
N SER A 14 -27.45 -13.03 -42.33
CA SER A 14 -28.19 -12.38 -41.23
C SER A 14 -29.72 -12.51 -41.33
N LYS A 15 -30.27 -12.38 -42.55
CA LYS A 15 -31.72 -12.53 -42.82
C LYS A 15 -32.25 -13.94 -42.57
N LEU A 16 -31.43 -14.96 -42.82
CA LEU A 16 -31.80 -16.38 -42.68
C LEU A 16 -31.31 -16.97 -41.35
N ARG A 17 -30.43 -16.24 -40.63
CA ARG A 17 -29.77 -16.67 -39.39
C ARG A 17 -29.07 -18.03 -39.52
N GLU A 18 -28.43 -18.25 -40.66
CA GLU A 18 -27.71 -19.48 -40.94
C GLU A 18 -26.37 -19.21 -41.62
N TRP A 19 -25.46 -20.18 -41.47
CA TRP A 19 -24.18 -20.21 -42.19
C TRP A 19 -24.35 -20.96 -43.49
N MET A 20 -23.99 -20.32 -44.61
CA MET A 20 -24.04 -20.94 -45.93
C MET A 20 -22.64 -21.08 -46.53
N PRO A 21 -22.37 -22.16 -47.29
CA PRO A 21 -21.14 -22.29 -48.06
C PRO A 21 -20.94 -21.11 -49.02
N ARG A 22 -19.71 -20.62 -49.14
CA ARG A 22 -19.36 -19.56 -50.09
C ARG A 22 -19.31 -20.12 -51.51
N LYS A 23 -19.77 -19.29 -52.45
CA LYS A 23 -19.75 -19.61 -53.90
C LYS A 23 -18.43 -19.22 -54.60
N LYS A 24 -17.56 -18.43 -53.96
CA LYS A 24 -16.24 -17.98 -54.49
C LYS A 24 -15.12 -18.48 -53.58
N ALA A 25 -13.99 -18.88 -54.18
CA ALA A 25 -12.95 -19.70 -53.54
C ALA A 25 -11.99 -18.95 -52.59
N PHE A 26 -11.72 -17.65 -52.80
CA PHE A 26 -10.83 -16.87 -51.94
C PHE A 26 -11.59 -15.76 -51.21
N ALA A 27 -11.52 -15.74 -49.89
CA ALA A 27 -12.11 -14.71 -49.04
C ALA A 27 -11.32 -14.58 -47.73
N ILE A 28 -11.02 -13.34 -47.35
CA ILE A 28 -10.45 -13.02 -46.03
C ILE A 28 -11.62 -12.81 -45.06
N GLY A 29 -11.72 -13.66 -44.05
CA GLY A 29 -12.72 -13.55 -42.99
C GLY A 29 -12.17 -12.92 -41.73
N ARG A 30 -12.98 -12.11 -41.05
CA ARG A 30 -12.65 -11.58 -39.72
C ARG A 30 -13.22 -12.49 -38.65
N ILE A 31 -12.40 -12.82 -37.66
CA ILE A 31 -12.81 -13.52 -36.44
C ILE A 31 -12.91 -12.51 -35.30
N TYR A 32 -13.85 -12.73 -34.38
CA TYR A 32 -14.08 -11.85 -33.24
C TYR A 32 -12.85 -11.82 -32.32
N TYR A 33 -12.34 -10.62 -31.97
CA TYR A 33 -11.22 -10.47 -31.04
C TYR A 33 -11.67 -10.72 -29.58
N VAL A 34 -10.90 -11.48 -28.81
CA VAL A 34 -11.16 -11.80 -27.39
C VAL A 34 -9.84 -11.54 -26.67
N PRO A 35 -9.78 -10.52 -25.80
CA PRO A 35 -8.59 -10.24 -24.98
C PRO A 35 -8.27 -11.38 -24.00
N PRO A 36 -7.00 -11.57 -23.60
CA PRO A 36 -6.61 -12.54 -22.57
C PRO A 36 -7.38 -12.42 -21.24
N GLY A 37 -7.63 -11.19 -20.77
CA GLY A 37 -8.38 -10.93 -19.52
C GLY A 37 -9.85 -11.34 -19.54
N CYS A 38 -10.38 -11.87 -20.65
CA CYS A 38 -11.75 -12.40 -20.73
C CYS A 38 -11.88 -13.87 -20.27
N GLY A 39 -10.85 -14.42 -19.61
CA GLY A 39 -10.88 -15.72 -18.94
C GLY A 39 -11.28 -16.88 -19.86
N GLU A 40 -12.28 -17.67 -19.46
CA GLU A 40 -12.74 -18.87 -20.19
C GLU A 40 -13.12 -18.59 -21.66
N SER A 41 -13.58 -17.38 -21.99
CA SER A 41 -13.90 -17.03 -23.38
C SER A 41 -12.66 -16.93 -24.26
N TYR A 42 -11.53 -16.49 -23.70
CA TYR A 42 -10.24 -16.44 -24.39
C TYR A 42 -9.74 -17.86 -24.67
N TYR A 43 -9.71 -18.71 -23.65
CA TYR A 43 -9.25 -20.09 -23.78
C TYR A 43 -10.13 -20.91 -24.73
N MET A 44 -11.46 -20.76 -24.66
CA MET A 44 -12.38 -21.41 -25.60
C MET A 44 -12.06 -21.05 -27.05
N ARG A 45 -11.76 -19.77 -27.32
CA ARG A 45 -11.36 -19.32 -28.66
C ARG A 45 -10.03 -19.93 -29.08
N CYS A 46 -9.04 -19.98 -28.19
CA CYS A 46 -7.76 -20.63 -28.48
C CYS A 46 -7.99 -22.10 -28.90
N LEU A 47 -8.81 -22.85 -28.16
CA LEU A 47 -9.15 -24.23 -28.51
C LEU A 47 -9.85 -24.35 -29.86
N LEU A 48 -10.84 -23.49 -30.13
CA LEU A 48 -11.57 -23.44 -31.40
C LEU A 48 -10.66 -23.21 -32.63
N ASN A 49 -9.50 -22.60 -32.44
CA ASN A 49 -8.51 -22.40 -33.50
C ASN A 49 -7.58 -23.60 -33.71
N HIS A 50 -7.47 -24.51 -32.74
CA HIS A 50 -6.56 -25.67 -32.79
C HIS A 50 -7.30 -26.99 -33.02
N ILE A 51 -8.45 -27.18 -32.37
CA ILE A 51 -9.25 -28.41 -32.44
C ILE A 51 -10.20 -28.35 -33.64
N ARG A 52 -10.24 -29.42 -34.43
CA ARG A 52 -11.05 -29.53 -35.65
C ARG A 52 -12.24 -30.45 -35.42
N GLY A 53 -13.41 -30.05 -35.94
CA GLY A 53 -14.58 -30.94 -36.01
C GLY A 53 -15.40 -31.06 -34.73
N VAL A 54 -15.18 -30.15 -33.77
CA VAL A 54 -15.98 -30.02 -32.55
C VAL A 54 -17.44 -29.69 -32.88
N THR A 55 -18.36 -30.38 -32.22
CA THR A 55 -19.82 -30.20 -32.37
C THR A 55 -20.50 -29.73 -31.09
N CYS A 56 -19.86 -29.94 -29.94
CA CYS A 56 -20.33 -29.46 -28.65
C CYS A 56 -19.18 -28.93 -27.77
N HIS A 57 -19.54 -28.33 -26.62
CA HIS A 57 -18.58 -27.79 -25.65
C HIS A 57 -17.77 -28.87 -24.92
N GLU A 58 -18.27 -30.12 -24.84
CA GLU A 58 -17.53 -31.25 -24.27
C GLU A 58 -16.44 -31.74 -25.22
N ASP A 59 -16.70 -31.74 -26.53
CA ASP A 59 -15.68 -32.06 -27.55
C ASP A 59 -14.48 -31.10 -27.42
N LEU A 60 -14.74 -29.82 -27.14
CA LEU A 60 -13.70 -28.81 -26.92
C LEU A 60 -12.87 -29.05 -25.67
N ARG A 61 -13.41 -29.75 -24.66
CA ARG A 61 -12.73 -30.05 -23.39
C ARG A 61 -12.17 -31.46 -23.34
N THR A 62 -12.24 -32.23 -24.43
CA THR A 62 -11.79 -33.62 -24.46
C THR A 62 -10.53 -33.76 -25.30
N ILE A 63 -9.40 -34.13 -24.68
CA ILE A 63 -8.12 -34.36 -25.37
C ILE A 63 -7.68 -35.80 -25.12
N ASN A 64 -7.43 -36.58 -26.18
CA ASN A 64 -7.03 -37.99 -26.11
C ASN A 64 -7.95 -38.86 -25.23
N GLY A 65 -9.25 -38.56 -25.20
CA GLY A 65 -10.25 -39.29 -24.40
C GLY A 65 -10.39 -38.84 -22.94
N VAL A 66 -9.64 -37.82 -22.49
CA VAL A 66 -9.74 -37.24 -21.14
C VAL A 66 -10.55 -35.94 -21.20
N LEU A 67 -11.61 -35.86 -20.40
CA LEU A 67 -12.44 -34.66 -20.25
C LEU A 67 -11.87 -33.75 -19.14
N TYR A 68 -11.59 -32.50 -19.47
CA TYR A 68 -11.08 -31.48 -18.54
C TYR A 68 -12.22 -30.59 -18.01
N ASN A 69 -12.02 -29.98 -16.84
CA ASN A 69 -13.08 -29.21 -16.19
C ASN A 69 -13.30 -27.84 -16.85
N SER A 70 -12.22 -27.20 -17.33
CA SER A 70 -12.23 -25.86 -17.94
C SER A 70 -11.56 -25.83 -19.32
N TYR A 71 -11.85 -24.79 -20.11
CA TYR A 71 -11.14 -24.55 -21.37
C TYR A 71 -9.66 -24.25 -21.11
N ARG A 72 -9.36 -23.57 -20.00
CA ARG A 72 -7.99 -23.28 -19.58
C ARG A 72 -7.16 -24.53 -19.35
N GLU A 73 -7.68 -25.49 -18.58
CA GLU A 73 -7.01 -26.79 -18.36
C GLU A 73 -6.78 -27.54 -19.67
N THR A 74 -7.73 -27.44 -20.59
CA THR A 74 -7.61 -28.07 -21.91
C THR A 74 -6.51 -27.42 -22.76
N CYS A 75 -6.41 -26.08 -22.74
CA CYS A 75 -5.31 -25.35 -23.38
C CYS A 75 -3.96 -25.75 -22.81
N TYR A 76 -3.87 -25.91 -21.48
CA TYR A 76 -2.67 -26.37 -20.80
C TYR A 76 -2.26 -27.78 -21.25
N ALA A 77 -3.22 -28.72 -21.28
CA ALA A 77 -2.99 -30.10 -21.73
C ALA A 77 -2.52 -30.19 -23.20
N LEU A 78 -2.95 -29.25 -24.03
CA LEU A 78 -2.51 -29.13 -25.42
C LEU A 78 -1.17 -28.40 -25.60
N GLY A 79 -0.56 -27.88 -24.53
CA GLY A 79 0.66 -27.08 -24.59
C GLY A 79 0.47 -25.73 -25.28
N LEU A 80 -0.74 -25.17 -25.22
CA LEU A 80 -1.08 -23.87 -25.81
C LEU A 80 -0.88 -22.68 -24.86
N LEU A 81 -0.60 -22.97 -23.59
CA LEU A 81 -0.23 -21.96 -22.60
C LEU A 81 1.27 -22.09 -22.40
N ASP A 82 1.99 -20.98 -22.53
CA ASP A 82 3.36 -20.90 -22.05
C ASP A 82 3.34 -21.18 -20.54
N ASP A 83 4.29 -21.99 -20.05
CA ASP A 83 4.44 -22.15 -18.63
C ASP A 83 4.94 -20.82 -18.05
N ASP A 84 4.50 -20.46 -16.83
CA ASP A 84 5.00 -19.25 -16.17
C ASP A 84 6.47 -19.41 -15.72
N LYS A 85 7.18 -20.39 -16.29
CA LYS A 85 8.58 -20.66 -16.05
C LYS A 85 9.46 -19.51 -16.51
N GLU A 86 9.11 -18.83 -17.61
CA GLU A 86 9.86 -17.64 -18.04
C GLU A 86 9.91 -16.55 -16.96
N PHE A 87 8.83 -16.40 -16.19
CA PHE A 87 8.79 -15.46 -15.07
C PHE A 87 9.66 -15.97 -13.92
N VAL A 88 9.59 -17.26 -13.60
CA VAL A 88 10.44 -17.86 -12.55
C VAL A 88 11.92 -17.74 -12.88
N ASP A 89 12.31 -18.07 -14.12
CA ASP A 89 13.68 -17.96 -14.62
C ASP A 89 14.12 -16.49 -14.60
N GLY A 90 13.25 -15.57 -15.04
CA GLY A 90 13.51 -14.12 -15.01
C GLY A 90 13.66 -13.55 -13.59
N PHE A 91 12.86 -13.99 -12.62
CA PHE A 91 13.02 -13.60 -11.21
C PHE A 91 14.31 -14.16 -10.62
N THR A 92 14.68 -15.39 -11.00
CA THR A 92 15.92 -16.03 -10.57
C THR A 92 17.13 -15.25 -11.07
N GLU A 93 17.19 -14.94 -12.37
CA GLU A 93 18.25 -14.13 -12.96
C GLU A 93 18.29 -12.72 -12.39
N ALA A 94 17.12 -12.06 -12.27
CA ALA A 94 17.04 -10.71 -11.71
C ALA A 94 17.48 -10.64 -10.24
N SER A 95 17.35 -11.74 -9.49
CA SER A 95 17.76 -11.78 -8.08
C SER A 95 19.26 -11.58 -7.88
N ASP A 96 20.09 -11.83 -8.90
CA ASP A 96 21.55 -11.66 -8.82
C ASP A 96 21.98 -10.17 -8.84
N PHE A 97 21.13 -9.27 -9.36
CA PHE A 97 21.50 -7.85 -9.53
C PHE A 97 20.44 -6.85 -9.07
N ALA A 98 19.18 -7.27 -8.85
CA ALA A 98 18.10 -6.41 -8.39
C ALA A 98 17.89 -6.51 -6.87
N THR A 99 17.36 -5.45 -6.27
CA THR A 99 16.96 -5.48 -4.85
C THR A 99 15.65 -6.24 -4.66
N ALA A 100 15.46 -6.86 -3.49
CA ALA A 100 14.21 -7.54 -3.14
C ALA A 100 12.97 -6.62 -3.28
N PHE A 101 13.11 -5.33 -2.96
CA PHE A 101 12.06 -4.33 -3.17
C PHE A 101 11.72 -4.12 -4.66
N ALA A 102 12.73 -4.08 -5.54
CA ALA A 102 12.51 -3.98 -6.99
C ALA A 102 11.80 -5.23 -7.53
N LEU A 103 12.15 -6.42 -7.03
CA LEU A 103 11.47 -7.66 -7.39
C LEU A 103 10.00 -7.66 -6.94
N ARG A 104 9.69 -7.15 -5.74
CA ARG A 104 8.29 -6.97 -5.31
C ARG A 104 7.51 -6.03 -6.22
N ILE A 105 8.12 -4.93 -6.68
CA ILE A 105 7.49 -4.03 -7.66
C ILE A 105 7.24 -4.74 -8.99
N LEU A 106 8.22 -5.50 -9.50
CA LEU A 106 8.08 -6.27 -10.73
C LEU A 106 6.91 -7.26 -10.63
N PHE A 107 6.82 -8.00 -9.52
CA PHE A 107 5.74 -8.94 -9.29
C PHE A 107 4.36 -8.26 -9.28
N VAL A 108 4.25 -7.09 -8.64
CA VAL A 108 3.02 -6.27 -8.63
C VAL A 108 2.65 -5.79 -10.04
N ILE A 109 3.64 -5.43 -10.87
CA ILE A 109 3.39 -5.05 -12.27
C ILE A 109 2.87 -6.24 -13.08
N LEU A 110 3.45 -7.43 -12.90
CA LEU A 110 3.02 -8.66 -13.58
C LEU A 110 1.61 -9.09 -13.15
N LEU A 111 1.26 -8.95 -11.87
CA LEU A 111 -0.11 -9.14 -11.38
C LEU A 111 -1.07 -8.15 -12.03
N TRP A 112 -0.75 -6.85 -11.95
CA TRP A 112 -1.62 -5.79 -12.45
C TRP A 112 -1.87 -5.84 -13.96
N SER A 113 -0.89 -6.33 -14.73
CA SER A 113 -1.00 -6.52 -16.17
C SER A 113 -1.68 -7.83 -16.58
N GLU A 114 -2.05 -8.69 -15.61
CA GLU A 114 -2.59 -10.03 -15.85
C GLU A 114 -1.70 -10.87 -16.79
N SER A 115 -0.37 -10.68 -16.70
CA SER A 115 0.60 -11.34 -17.60
C SER A 115 0.88 -12.79 -17.20
N MET A 116 0.76 -13.12 -15.91
CA MET A 116 1.01 -14.46 -15.40
C MET A 116 -0.26 -15.30 -15.47
N SER A 117 -0.14 -16.52 -15.98
CA SER A 117 -1.24 -17.49 -15.96
C SER A 117 -1.52 -17.96 -14.53
N ARG A 118 -0.48 -18.31 -13.78
CA ARG A 118 -0.52 -18.88 -12.42
C ARG A 118 0.35 -18.05 -11.48
N PRO A 119 -0.12 -16.86 -11.07
CA PRO A 119 0.67 -15.99 -10.19
C PRO A 119 1.05 -16.67 -8.87
N GLU A 120 0.21 -17.59 -8.36
CA GLU A 120 0.50 -18.37 -7.15
C GLU A 120 1.69 -19.29 -7.34
N PHE A 121 1.86 -19.85 -8.54
CA PHE A 121 2.98 -20.73 -8.84
C PHE A 121 4.30 -19.95 -8.91
N VAL A 122 4.29 -18.78 -9.56
CA VAL A 122 5.46 -17.89 -9.62
C VAL A 122 5.82 -17.39 -8.22
N TRP A 123 4.82 -16.98 -7.44
CA TRP A 123 4.99 -16.57 -6.05
C TRP A 123 5.71 -17.63 -5.21
N GLU A 124 5.20 -18.86 -5.18
CA GLU A 124 5.78 -19.96 -4.39
C GLU A 124 7.22 -20.27 -4.75
N LYS A 125 7.63 -20.03 -6.01
CA LYS A 125 9.00 -20.24 -6.47
C LYS A 125 9.93 -19.08 -6.18
N CYS A 126 9.42 -17.84 -6.13
CA CYS A 126 10.24 -16.64 -6.16
C CYS A 126 10.16 -15.78 -4.89
N TRP A 127 9.27 -16.09 -3.94
CA TRP A 127 9.08 -15.28 -2.73
C TRP A 127 10.36 -15.08 -1.92
N ILE A 128 11.28 -16.05 -1.94
CA ILE A 128 12.54 -15.97 -1.18
C ILE A 128 13.36 -14.75 -1.60
N TYR A 129 13.42 -14.45 -2.90
CA TYR A 129 14.16 -13.31 -3.45
C TYR A 129 13.47 -12.00 -3.10
N MET A 130 12.13 -12.05 -3.04
CA MET A 130 11.29 -10.94 -2.63
C MET A 130 11.21 -10.77 -1.10
N ALA A 131 11.78 -11.65 -0.28
CA ALA A 131 11.76 -11.57 1.17
C ALA A 131 13.13 -11.27 1.79
N GLU A 132 14.20 -11.32 0.99
CA GLU A 132 15.59 -11.23 1.42
C GLU A 132 15.88 -10.01 2.32
N ASP A 133 15.32 -8.84 1.99
CA ASP A 133 15.57 -7.60 2.73
C ASP A 133 14.70 -7.41 3.99
N ILE A 134 13.67 -8.24 4.20
CA ILE A 134 12.65 -8.05 5.24
C ILE A 134 13.24 -8.20 6.64
N GLN A 135 14.01 -9.26 6.87
CA GLN A 135 14.64 -9.52 8.17
C GLN A 135 15.53 -8.35 8.61
N TYR A 136 16.35 -7.85 7.68
CA TYR A 136 17.25 -6.73 7.91
C TYR A 136 16.47 -5.45 8.21
N LYS A 137 15.44 -5.15 7.40
CA LYS A 137 14.56 -4.00 7.62
C LYS A 137 13.91 -4.03 9.00
N LEU A 138 13.36 -5.16 9.41
CA LEU A 138 12.68 -5.29 10.70
C LEU A 138 13.68 -5.23 11.88
N ARG A 139 14.87 -5.81 11.79
CA ARG A 139 15.93 -5.63 12.82
C ARG A 139 16.30 -4.16 13.00
N LYS A 140 16.50 -3.44 11.91
CA LYS A 140 16.82 -2.01 11.91
C LYS A 140 15.64 -1.19 12.46
N MET A 141 14.42 -1.60 12.12
CA MET A 141 13.19 -0.94 12.57
C MET A 141 12.90 -1.18 14.06
N TYR A 142 13.11 -2.37 14.60
CA TYR A 142 12.89 -2.67 16.03
C TYR A 142 14.09 -2.36 16.92
N GLN A 143 15.22 -1.92 16.35
CA GLN A 143 16.49 -1.77 17.06
C GLN A 143 16.88 -3.02 17.86
N HIS A 144 16.49 -4.20 17.36
CA HIS A 144 16.70 -5.48 18.03
C HIS A 144 17.51 -6.41 17.11
N PRO A 145 18.85 -6.42 17.20
CA PRO A 145 19.72 -7.20 16.30
C PRO A 145 19.46 -8.71 16.36
N GLY A 146 19.02 -9.22 17.52
CA GLY A 146 18.70 -10.65 17.72
C GLY A 146 17.32 -11.07 17.21
N PHE A 147 16.55 -10.18 16.57
CA PHE A 147 15.24 -10.53 16.02
C PHE A 147 15.45 -11.49 14.85
N VAL A 148 14.78 -12.64 14.85
CA VAL A 148 14.86 -13.65 13.79
C VAL A 148 13.44 -14.06 13.46
N MET A 149 13.15 -14.12 12.17
CA MET A 149 11.91 -14.61 11.62
C MET A 149 12.14 -15.99 11.01
N ASP A 150 11.15 -16.85 11.13
CA ASP A 150 11.11 -18.09 10.35
C ASP A 150 10.65 -17.82 8.90
N ASN A 151 10.72 -18.85 8.07
CA ASN A 151 10.34 -18.74 6.65
C ASN A 151 8.85 -18.42 6.46
N GLU A 152 7.97 -18.91 7.34
CA GLU A 152 6.52 -18.64 7.25
C GLU A 152 6.24 -17.16 7.54
N GLN A 153 6.90 -16.61 8.55
CA GLN A 153 6.84 -15.20 8.91
C GLN A 153 7.41 -14.31 7.80
N LEU A 154 8.55 -14.68 7.19
CA LEU A 154 9.13 -13.94 6.06
C LEU A 154 8.21 -14.00 4.84
N HIS A 155 7.64 -15.15 4.56
CA HIS A 155 6.68 -15.36 3.47
C HIS A 155 5.44 -14.47 3.64
N MET A 156 4.82 -14.46 4.83
CA MET A 156 3.68 -13.58 5.13
C MET A 156 4.04 -12.10 5.08
N ALA A 157 5.23 -11.73 5.57
CA ALA A 157 5.70 -10.35 5.52
C ALA A 157 6.01 -9.88 4.09
N ALA A 158 6.44 -10.76 3.19
CA ALA A 158 6.60 -10.39 1.79
C ALA A 158 5.23 -10.19 1.11
N LEU A 159 4.24 -11.05 1.41
CA LEU A 159 2.87 -10.91 0.90
C LEU A 159 2.20 -9.60 1.30
N ALA A 160 2.29 -9.19 2.57
CA ALA A 160 1.67 -7.93 2.94
C ALA A 160 2.40 -6.69 2.36
N GLU A 161 3.69 -6.77 1.96
CA GLU A 161 4.39 -5.66 1.29
C GLU A 161 3.86 -5.53 -0.13
N ILE A 162 3.61 -6.67 -0.79
CA ILE A 162 2.92 -6.75 -2.08
C ILE A 162 1.49 -6.21 -1.97
N GLU A 163 0.74 -6.59 -0.92
CA GLU A 163 -0.61 -6.10 -0.68
C GLU A 163 -0.63 -4.57 -0.55
N MET A 164 0.30 -3.97 0.19
CA MET A 164 0.43 -2.51 0.26
C MET A 164 0.75 -1.87 -1.10
N LEU A 165 1.62 -2.49 -1.91
CA LEU A 165 1.97 -2.00 -3.24
C LEU A 165 0.78 -2.08 -4.21
N LEU A 166 -0.04 -3.13 -4.12
CA LEU A 166 -1.28 -3.27 -4.90
C LEU A 166 -2.33 -2.24 -4.50
N HIS A 167 -2.51 -1.98 -3.20
CA HIS A 167 -3.47 -0.98 -2.70
C HIS A 167 -3.18 0.42 -3.26
N ARG A 168 -1.91 0.78 -3.42
CA ARG A 168 -1.51 2.05 -4.08
C ARG A 168 -1.99 2.17 -5.53
N ARG A 169 -2.32 1.04 -6.17
CA ARG A 169 -2.87 0.94 -7.53
C ARG A 169 -4.36 0.60 -7.55
N GLY A 170 -5.05 0.66 -6.40
CA GLY A 170 -6.47 0.37 -6.27
C GLY A 170 -6.83 -1.11 -6.45
N LYS A 171 -5.90 -2.03 -6.20
CA LYS A 171 -6.08 -3.48 -6.28
C LYS A 171 -5.69 -4.15 -4.95
N SER A 172 -6.11 -5.40 -4.75
CA SER A 172 -5.74 -6.27 -3.63
C SER A 172 -5.30 -7.64 -4.15
N LEU A 173 -4.50 -8.41 -3.40
CA LEU A 173 -4.23 -9.82 -3.69
C LEU A 173 -5.52 -10.63 -3.82
N ARG A 174 -6.60 -10.20 -3.15
CA ARG A 174 -7.94 -10.80 -3.27
C ARG A 174 -8.53 -10.72 -4.67
N ASP A 175 -8.05 -9.78 -5.51
CA ASP A 175 -8.47 -9.66 -6.90
C ASP A 175 -7.82 -10.69 -7.83
N TYR A 176 -6.83 -11.46 -7.35
CA TYR A 176 -6.05 -12.43 -8.13
C TYR A 176 -6.14 -13.86 -7.55
N PRO A 177 -7.33 -14.46 -7.38
CA PRO A 177 -7.42 -15.84 -6.93
C PRO A 177 -6.71 -16.78 -7.93
N PRO A 178 -5.91 -17.76 -7.48
CA PRO A 178 -5.82 -18.31 -6.12
C PRO A 178 -4.66 -17.77 -5.25
N MET A 179 -4.19 -16.54 -5.47
CA MET A 179 -3.08 -15.97 -4.69
C MET A 179 -3.33 -16.02 -3.17
N PRO A 180 -2.31 -16.38 -2.37
CA PRO A 180 -2.41 -16.28 -0.93
C PRO A 180 -2.55 -14.82 -0.50
N CYS A 181 -3.43 -14.58 0.48
CA CYS A 181 -3.60 -13.26 1.09
C CYS A 181 -3.02 -13.29 2.50
N PRO A 182 -2.40 -12.19 2.97
CA PRO A 182 -2.01 -12.08 4.37
C PRO A 182 -3.26 -12.17 5.26
N THR A 183 -3.23 -13.06 6.25
CA THR A 183 -4.34 -13.25 7.19
C THR A 183 -4.58 -11.94 7.96
N SER A 184 -5.83 -11.56 8.20
CA SER A 184 -6.20 -10.31 8.90
C SER A 184 -5.55 -10.13 10.28
N SER A 185 -5.02 -11.21 10.86
CA SER A 185 -4.34 -11.26 12.16
C SER A 185 -2.80 -11.22 12.09
N SER A 186 -2.18 -11.23 10.89
CA SER A 186 -0.72 -11.21 10.78
C SER A 186 -0.19 -9.78 10.89
N THR A 187 0.07 -9.36 12.13
CA THR A 187 0.81 -8.17 12.57
C THR A 187 2.28 -8.12 12.09
N LEU A 188 2.64 -8.80 11.00
CA LEU A 188 4.03 -9.02 10.58
C LEU A 188 4.56 -8.01 9.56
N LEU A 189 3.73 -7.07 9.13
CA LEU A 189 4.20 -5.89 8.43
C LEU A 189 3.77 -4.61 9.11
N PRO A 190 4.64 -3.60 9.05
CA PRO A 190 4.72 -2.61 10.08
C PRO A 190 3.44 -1.79 10.05
N GLU A 191 2.62 -1.94 11.09
CA GLU A 191 1.97 -0.77 11.65
C GLU A 191 3.03 0.33 11.64
N ASN A 192 2.74 1.39 10.90
CA ASN A 192 3.64 2.53 10.73
C ASN A 192 4.35 2.82 12.06
N ARG A 193 5.66 2.50 12.17
CA ARG A 193 6.40 2.60 13.44
C ARG A 193 6.22 3.97 14.08
N LEU A 194 6.14 5.02 13.26
CA LEU A 194 5.93 6.39 13.75
C LEU A 194 4.57 6.55 14.43
N VAL A 195 3.53 5.86 13.94
CA VAL A 195 2.21 5.78 14.58
C VAL A 195 2.26 4.91 15.83
N GLN A 196 2.91 3.75 15.79
CA GLN A 196 3.07 2.89 16.97
C GLN A 196 3.81 3.62 18.10
N GLU A 197 4.90 4.33 17.79
CA GLU A 197 5.68 5.12 18.76
C GLU A 197 4.82 6.18 19.46
N GLU A 198 3.81 6.73 18.78
CA GLU A 198 2.90 7.72 19.35
C GLU A 198 1.66 7.09 20.03
N LEU A 199 1.37 5.81 19.77
CA LEU A 199 0.26 5.07 20.39
C LEU A 199 0.68 4.17 21.56
N GLN A 200 1.97 3.88 21.71
CA GLN A 200 2.51 3.00 22.76
C GLN A 200 2.50 3.60 24.17
N TYR A 201 2.13 4.87 24.32
CA TYR A 201 2.04 5.50 25.64
C TYR A 201 1.01 4.79 26.51
N ASP A 202 1.36 4.54 27.77
CA ASP A 202 0.44 3.97 28.74
C ASP A 202 -0.69 4.98 29.02
N ARG A 203 -1.90 4.62 28.58
CA ARG A 203 -3.08 5.49 28.69
C ARG A 203 -3.46 5.81 30.13
N GLN A 204 -3.28 4.85 31.04
CA GLN A 204 -3.58 5.05 32.45
C GLN A 204 -2.57 6.00 33.07
N ALA A 205 -1.27 5.78 32.83
CA ALA A 205 -0.22 6.67 33.32
C ALA A 205 -0.38 8.10 32.76
N MET A 206 -0.74 8.24 31.47
CA MET A 206 -1.04 9.55 30.87
C MET A 206 -2.28 10.21 31.47
N HIS A 207 -3.31 9.43 31.83
CA HIS A 207 -4.50 9.94 32.51
C HIS A 207 -4.17 10.47 33.92
N GLU A 208 -3.37 9.73 34.68
CA GLU A 208 -2.92 10.13 36.03
C GLU A 208 -2.02 11.38 35.97
N GLU A 209 -1.09 11.45 35.01
CA GLU A 209 -0.27 12.64 34.76
C GLU A 209 -1.15 13.84 34.38
N HIS A 210 -2.11 13.65 33.46
CA HIS A 210 -3.04 14.68 33.04
C HIS A 210 -3.83 15.25 34.23
N ASN A 211 -4.42 14.40 35.07
CA ASN A 211 -5.17 14.84 36.25
C ASN A 211 -4.32 15.66 37.22
N THR A 212 -3.06 15.27 37.41
CA THR A 212 -2.11 15.99 38.26
C THR A 212 -1.78 17.36 37.68
N LEU A 213 -1.44 17.41 36.38
CA LEU A 213 -1.08 18.67 35.71
C LEU A 213 -2.26 19.63 35.60
N LEU A 214 -3.47 19.11 35.35
CA LEU A 214 -4.69 19.91 35.20
C LEU A 214 -5.03 20.68 36.49
N GLN A 215 -4.78 20.08 37.66
CA GLN A 215 -4.97 20.73 38.96
C GLN A 215 -3.96 21.86 39.20
N GLY A 216 -2.77 21.77 38.59
CA GLY A 216 -1.71 22.76 38.72
C GLY A 216 -1.80 23.95 37.76
N LEU A 217 -2.77 23.96 36.83
CA LEU A 217 -2.95 25.09 35.90
C LEU A 217 -3.43 26.35 36.62
N THR A 218 -2.86 27.49 36.26
CA THR A 218 -3.41 28.79 36.64
C THR A 218 -4.73 29.05 35.91
N SER A 219 -5.53 30.03 36.38
CA SER A 219 -6.78 30.43 35.73
C SER A 219 -6.57 30.81 34.25
N GLU A 220 -5.50 31.56 33.95
CA GLU A 220 -5.16 31.99 32.58
C GLU A 220 -4.74 30.81 31.70
N GLN A 221 -3.89 29.92 32.22
CA GLN A 221 -3.47 28.71 31.50
C GLN A 221 -4.65 27.78 31.22
N ARG A 222 -5.57 27.67 32.18
CA ARG A 222 -6.78 26.85 32.06
C ARG A 222 -7.69 27.35 30.93
N ILE A 223 -7.82 28.67 30.75
CA ILE A 223 -8.57 29.23 29.62
C ILE A 223 -7.99 28.77 28.28
N VAL A 224 -6.66 28.78 28.11
CA VAL A 224 -6.06 28.31 26.84
C VAL A 224 -6.17 26.79 26.68
N TYR A 225 -6.01 26.04 27.78
CA TYR A 225 -6.19 24.59 27.79
C TYR A 225 -7.61 24.20 27.33
N GLU A 226 -8.64 24.76 27.97
CA GLU A 226 -10.04 24.46 27.67
C GLU A 226 -10.39 24.85 26.23
N LYS A 227 -9.91 26.01 25.77
CA LYS A 227 -10.13 26.46 24.38
C LYS A 227 -9.56 25.48 23.35
N ILE A 228 -8.33 25.00 23.56
CA ILE A 228 -7.67 24.08 22.63
C ILE A 228 -8.31 22.69 22.69
N ILE A 229 -8.54 22.13 23.89
CA ILE A 229 -9.19 20.82 24.03
C ILE A 229 -10.56 20.79 23.40
N ASN A 230 -11.40 21.79 23.67
CA ASN A 230 -12.73 21.87 23.06
C ASN A 230 -12.66 21.93 21.53
N SER A 231 -11.69 22.65 20.97
CA SER A 231 -11.49 22.69 19.51
C SER A 231 -11.06 21.35 18.91
N VAL A 232 -10.25 20.57 19.63
CA VAL A 232 -9.82 19.23 19.19
C VAL A 232 -10.98 18.25 19.28
N GLU A 233 -11.74 18.26 20.37
CA GLU A 233 -12.88 17.36 20.60
C GLU A 233 -14.06 17.62 19.66
N THR A 234 -14.30 18.88 19.30
CA THR A 234 -15.36 19.26 18.35
C THR A 234 -14.92 19.20 16.89
N GLU A 235 -13.66 18.83 16.63
CA GLU A 235 -13.06 18.78 15.28
C GLU A 235 -13.20 20.09 14.47
N CYS A 236 -13.40 21.23 15.15
CA CYS A 236 -13.50 22.54 14.50
C CYS A 236 -12.17 22.98 13.84
N GLY A 237 -11.06 22.39 14.29
CA GLY A 237 -9.72 22.78 13.89
C GLY A 237 -9.34 24.20 14.34
N GLY A 238 -8.09 24.59 14.12
CA GLY A 238 -7.64 25.95 14.43
C GLY A 238 -6.12 26.06 14.54
N MET A 239 -5.63 27.29 14.37
CA MET A 239 -4.24 27.66 14.64
C MET A 239 -4.21 28.63 15.82
N TYR A 240 -3.48 28.26 16.88
CA TYR A 240 -3.38 29.05 18.09
C TYR A 240 -1.92 29.45 18.33
N PHE A 241 -1.70 30.75 18.57
CA PHE A 241 -0.42 31.26 19.04
C PHE A 241 -0.55 31.69 20.50
N VAL A 242 0.06 30.93 21.41
CA VAL A 242 0.04 31.24 22.84
C VAL A 242 1.28 32.05 23.19
N TYR A 243 1.07 33.32 23.53
CA TYR A 243 2.12 34.24 23.90
C TYR A 243 2.27 34.32 25.42
N GLY A 244 3.51 34.37 25.90
CA GLY A 244 3.82 34.56 27.32
C GLY A 244 5.32 34.68 27.55
N TYR A 245 5.71 35.47 28.55
CA TYR A 245 7.11 35.66 28.92
C TYR A 245 7.79 34.34 29.35
N GLY A 246 9.12 34.33 29.39
CA GLY A 246 9.87 33.20 29.97
C GLY A 246 9.41 32.90 31.40
N GLY A 247 9.30 31.62 31.76
CA GLY A 247 8.87 31.20 33.10
C GLY A 247 7.36 31.19 33.36
N THR A 248 6.52 31.59 32.39
CA THR A 248 5.04 31.58 32.53
C THR A 248 4.38 30.20 32.42
N GLY A 249 5.16 29.13 32.31
CA GLY A 249 4.63 27.76 32.27
C GLY A 249 4.02 27.33 30.94
N LYS A 250 4.37 27.93 29.80
CA LYS A 250 3.88 27.48 28.46
C LYS A 250 4.11 25.98 28.23
N THR A 251 5.32 25.50 28.52
CA THR A 251 5.68 24.08 28.43
C THR A 251 4.84 23.20 29.37
N PHE A 252 4.41 23.73 30.52
CA PHE A 252 3.49 23.03 31.42
C PHE A 252 2.11 22.84 30.78
N VAL A 253 1.59 23.86 30.09
CA VAL A 253 0.34 23.75 29.31
C VAL A 253 0.48 22.73 28.17
N TRP A 254 1.60 22.76 27.43
CA TRP A 254 1.90 21.80 26.37
C TRP A 254 1.89 20.35 26.85
N ARG A 255 2.54 20.08 27.99
CA ARG A 255 2.51 18.75 28.64
C ARG A 255 1.10 18.35 29.05
N THR A 256 0.33 19.29 29.62
CA THR A 256 -1.05 19.02 30.05
C THR A 256 -1.96 18.64 28.88
N LEU A 257 -1.87 19.37 27.76
CA LEU A 257 -2.59 19.06 26.52
C LEU A 257 -2.17 17.71 25.93
N SER A 258 -0.87 17.44 25.87
CA SER A 258 -0.32 16.19 25.34
C SER A 258 -0.78 14.99 26.17
N ALA A 259 -0.73 15.07 27.49
CA ALA A 259 -1.19 14.00 28.39
C ALA A 259 -2.69 13.76 28.26
N ALA A 260 -3.51 14.83 28.17
CA ALA A 260 -4.95 14.73 28.01
C ALA A 260 -5.34 13.91 26.77
N LEU A 261 -4.78 14.25 25.61
CA LEU A 261 -5.10 13.58 24.35
C LEU A 261 -4.51 12.16 24.28
N ARG A 262 -3.26 11.98 24.73
CA ARG A 262 -2.63 10.64 24.74
C ARG A 262 -3.33 9.67 25.69
N SER A 263 -3.91 10.15 26.79
CA SER A 263 -4.73 9.29 27.68
C SER A 263 -5.95 8.69 26.99
N LYS A 264 -6.48 9.36 25.96
CA LYS A 264 -7.58 8.87 25.12
C LYS A 264 -7.12 7.98 23.96
N GLY A 265 -5.80 7.84 23.77
CA GLY A 265 -5.21 7.12 22.65
C GLY A 265 -5.07 7.96 21.37
N ASP A 266 -5.17 9.28 21.46
CA ASP A 266 -4.96 10.19 20.34
C ASP A 266 -3.48 10.50 20.12
N ILE A 267 -3.11 10.80 18.88
CA ILE A 267 -1.75 11.14 18.48
C ILE A 267 -1.53 12.64 18.60
N VAL A 268 -0.47 13.02 19.34
CA VAL A 268 0.00 14.40 19.49
C VAL A 268 1.44 14.50 19.04
N LEU A 269 1.73 15.41 18.11
CA LEU A 269 3.09 15.66 17.65
C LEU A 269 3.69 16.85 18.39
N ASN A 270 4.49 16.55 19.40
CA ASN A 270 5.29 17.53 20.12
C ASN A 270 6.55 17.85 19.32
N VAL A 271 6.69 19.10 18.88
CA VAL A 271 7.88 19.62 18.20
C VAL A 271 8.41 20.87 18.88
N ALA A 272 9.70 21.13 18.69
CA ALA A 272 10.31 22.39 19.10
C ALA A 272 11.29 22.90 18.04
N SER A 273 11.62 24.18 18.11
CA SER A 273 12.62 24.79 17.21
C SER A 273 14.05 24.32 17.48
N SER A 274 14.37 23.99 18.73
CA SER A 274 15.69 23.51 19.18
C SER A 274 15.60 22.10 19.77
N GLY A 275 16.69 21.33 19.64
CA GLY A 275 16.78 19.98 20.21
C GLY A 275 16.62 19.96 21.73
N ILE A 276 17.22 20.92 22.43
CA ILE A 276 17.14 21.00 23.90
C ILE A 276 15.70 21.25 24.37
N ALA A 277 14.99 22.17 23.70
CA ALA A 277 13.59 22.46 24.02
C ALA A 277 12.69 21.24 23.76
N SER A 278 12.97 20.45 22.72
CA SER A 278 12.17 19.26 22.40
C SER A 278 12.22 18.19 23.50
N LEU A 279 13.30 18.10 24.28
CA LEU A 279 13.44 17.13 25.37
C LEU A 279 12.48 17.39 26.54
N LEU A 280 11.94 18.61 26.64
CA LEU A 280 11.00 18.98 27.71
C LEU A 280 9.58 18.44 27.45
N LEU A 281 9.32 17.96 26.24
CA LEU A 281 8.03 17.39 25.85
C LEU A 281 8.18 15.88 25.58
N PRO A 282 7.24 15.04 26.05
CA PRO A 282 7.31 13.61 25.85
C PRO A 282 7.20 13.27 24.35
N GLY A 283 8.18 12.52 23.84
CA GLY A 283 8.29 12.20 22.41
C GLY A 283 8.69 13.39 21.53
N GLY A 284 9.15 14.48 22.14
CA GLY A 284 9.51 15.70 21.45
C GLY A 284 10.65 15.49 20.45
N ARG A 285 10.52 16.13 19.29
CA ARG A 285 11.56 16.19 18.26
C ARG A 285 11.73 17.61 17.76
N THR A 286 12.83 17.92 17.09
CA THR A 286 12.93 19.21 16.39
C THR A 286 11.93 19.24 15.24
N ALA A 287 11.36 20.41 14.92
CA ALA A 287 10.44 20.53 13.79
C ALA A 287 11.08 20.09 12.46
N HIS A 288 12.36 20.43 12.27
CA HIS A 288 13.14 19.97 11.12
C HIS A 288 13.18 18.45 10.99
N SER A 289 13.44 17.74 12.08
CA SER A 289 13.51 16.28 12.06
C SER A 289 12.13 15.62 11.98
N ARG A 290 11.11 16.17 12.64
CA ARG A 290 9.75 15.61 12.62
C ARG A 290 9.09 15.77 11.26
N PHE A 291 9.27 16.91 10.60
CA PHE A 291 8.61 17.21 9.33
C PHE A 291 9.54 17.17 8.12
N ALA A 292 10.79 16.73 8.27
CA ALA A 292 11.77 16.70 7.17
C ALA A 292 11.89 18.06 6.45
N ILE A 293 11.93 19.15 7.23
CA ILE A 293 12.07 20.52 6.71
C ILE A 293 13.50 20.69 6.17
N PRO A 294 13.68 21.15 4.91
CA PRO A 294 15.00 21.46 4.37
C PRO A 294 15.75 22.50 5.19
N ILE A 295 17.08 22.40 5.25
CA ILE A 295 17.92 23.40 5.93
C ILE A 295 17.96 24.71 5.14
N SER A 296 18.05 24.62 3.81
CA SER A 296 18.02 25.78 2.91
C SER A 296 16.58 26.01 2.45
N LEU A 297 15.97 27.09 2.95
CA LEU A 297 14.56 27.43 2.67
C LEU A 297 14.44 28.70 1.83
N ASN A 298 13.45 28.67 0.94
CA ASN A 298 12.96 29.80 0.15
C ASN A 298 11.42 29.78 0.13
N GLU A 299 10.82 30.75 -0.56
CA GLU A 299 9.37 30.97 -0.64
C GLU A 299 8.59 29.76 -1.19
N ASP A 300 9.24 28.95 -2.04
CA ASP A 300 8.65 27.80 -2.71
C ASP A 300 9.03 26.45 -2.07
N SER A 301 9.84 26.43 -1.02
CA SER A 301 10.38 25.19 -0.43
C SER A 301 9.31 24.33 0.23
N THR A 302 9.20 23.05 -0.08
CA THR A 302 8.29 22.11 0.62
C THR A 302 9.06 21.22 1.59
N CYS A 303 8.36 20.62 2.55
CA CYS A 303 8.91 19.54 3.36
C CYS A 303 9.12 18.28 2.52
N ASN A 304 10.19 17.53 2.80
CA ASN A 304 10.51 16.28 2.08
C ASN A 304 9.65 15.10 2.62
N ILE A 305 8.33 15.23 2.50
CA ILE A 305 7.34 14.26 2.92
C ILE A 305 6.61 13.75 1.68
N LYS A 306 6.77 12.47 1.34
CA LYS A 306 6.09 11.86 0.19
C LYS A 306 4.67 11.44 0.58
N GLN A 307 3.72 11.61 -0.34
CA GLN A 307 2.36 11.07 -0.19
C GLN A 307 2.40 9.54 0.03
N GLY A 308 1.57 9.03 0.95
CA GLY A 308 1.56 7.62 1.34
C GLY A 308 2.81 7.14 2.09
N SER A 309 3.72 8.03 2.46
CA SER A 309 4.84 7.69 3.35
C SER A 309 4.37 7.42 4.79
N PRO A 310 5.16 6.68 5.61
CA PRO A 310 4.86 6.54 7.03
C PRO A 310 4.69 7.88 7.75
N LEU A 311 5.48 8.89 7.42
CA LEU A 311 5.34 10.20 8.05
C LEU A 311 4.03 10.90 7.64
N ALA A 312 3.64 10.82 6.37
CA ALA A 312 2.34 11.36 5.93
C ALA A 312 1.16 10.68 6.63
N MET A 313 1.19 9.34 6.76
CA MET A 313 0.17 8.59 7.50
C MET A 313 0.13 8.93 8.99
N LEU A 314 1.28 9.21 9.62
CA LEU A 314 1.34 9.67 11.01
C LEU A 314 0.65 11.04 11.14
N ILE A 315 1.00 11.97 10.27
CA ILE A 315 0.46 13.33 10.27
C ILE A 315 -1.06 13.30 10.05
N ALA A 316 -1.55 12.49 9.12
CA ALA A 316 -2.99 12.34 8.88
C ALA A 316 -3.77 11.80 10.08
N LYS A 317 -3.14 11.02 10.97
CA LYS A 317 -3.76 10.53 12.21
C LYS A 317 -3.55 11.45 13.42
N CYS A 318 -2.73 12.49 13.28
CA CYS A 318 -2.44 13.43 14.37
C CYS A 318 -3.66 14.31 14.66
N LYS A 319 -4.01 14.47 15.94
CA LYS A 319 -5.10 15.37 16.38
C LYS A 319 -4.60 16.74 16.82
N LEU A 320 -3.33 16.84 17.24
CA LEU A 320 -2.75 18.10 17.70
C LEU A 320 -1.24 18.15 17.42
N ILE A 321 -0.78 19.24 16.80
CA ILE A 321 0.64 19.57 16.68
C ILE A 321 0.94 20.69 17.68
N ILE A 322 1.89 20.44 18.59
CA ILE A 322 2.38 21.44 19.53
C ILE A 322 3.77 21.86 19.08
N TRP A 323 4.00 23.16 18.90
CA TRP A 323 5.29 23.71 18.46
C TRP A 323 5.86 24.67 19.49
N ASP A 324 6.82 24.20 20.28
CA ASP A 324 7.50 25.01 21.29
C ASP A 324 8.64 25.85 20.71
N GLU A 325 8.86 27.04 21.27
CA GLU A 325 9.84 28.02 20.77
C GLU A 325 9.66 28.37 19.28
N ALA A 326 8.43 28.34 18.76
CA ALA A 326 8.12 28.62 17.36
C ALA A 326 8.74 29.94 16.81
N PRO A 327 8.76 31.07 17.54
CA PRO A 327 9.35 32.32 17.04
C PRO A 327 10.85 32.25 16.71
N MET A 328 11.57 31.20 17.12
CA MET A 328 12.98 31.02 16.78
C MET A 328 13.22 30.59 15.32
N LEU A 329 12.17 30.21 14.59
CA LEU A 329 12.30 29.75 13.20
C LEU A 329 11.89 30.80 12.18
N HIS A 330 12.50 30.72 11.01
CA HIS A 330 12.15 31.57 9.89
C HIS A 330 10.72 31.27 9.41
N LYS A 331 10.00 32.30 8.92
CA LYS A 331 8.62 32.15 8.40
C LYS A 331 8.49 31.04 7.35
N TYR A 332 9.51 30.87 6.52
CA TYR A 332 9.55 29.84 5.47
C TYR A 332 9.48 28.41 6.02
N CYS A 333 9.85 28.15 7.27
CA CYS A 333 9.66 26.84 7.89
C CYS A 333 8.17 26.50 8.04
N PHE A 334 7.36 27.48 8.45
CA PHE A 334 5.92 27.32 8.65
C PHE A 334 5.19 27.25 7.32
N GLU A 335 5.56 28.11 6.36
CA GLU A 335 4.98 28.12 5.01
C GLU A 335 5.30 26.83 4.25
N ALA A 336 6.53 26.29 4.38
CA ALA A 336 6.90 25.01 3.81
C ALA A 336 6.05 23.86 4.37
N LEU A 337 5.82 23.86 5.70
CA LEU A 337 4.97 22.87 6.34
C LEU A 337 3.53 22.99 5.87
N ASP A 338 2.94 24.19 5.88
CA ASP A 338 1.56 24.43 5.43
C ASP A 338 1.35 23.96 3.99
N ARG A 339 2.28 24.30 3.07
CA ARG A 339 2.23 23.82 1.68
C ARG A 339 2.31 22.30 1.58
N SER A 340 3.19 21.65 2.35
CA SER A 340 3.27 20.19 2.37
C SER A 340 2.05 19.52 3.00
N MET A 341 1.45 20.12 4.03
CA MET A 341 0.24 19.59 4.67
C MET A 341 -0.94 19.55 3.69
N ARG A 342 -1.11 20.60 2.88
CA ARG A 342 -2.16 20.67 1.85
C ARG A 342 -1.99 19.67 0.70
N ASP A 343 -0.79 19.12 0.52
CA ASP A 343 -0.50 18.13 -0.52
C ASP A 343 -0.71 16.69 -0.01
N ILE A 344 -0.51 16.44 1.30
CA ILE A 344 -0.56 15.09 1.89
C ILE A 344 -1.85 14.78 2.67
N LEU A 345 -2.61 15.80 3.08
CA LEU A 345 -3.92 15.70 3.75
C LEU A 345 -5.03 16.06 2.76
#